data_AF-A0A7X7X482-F1
#
_entry.id   AF-A0A7X7X482-F1
#
_cell.length_a   1.000
_cell.length_b   1.000
_cell.length_c   1.000
_cell.angle_alpha   90.00
_cell.angle_beta   90.00
_cell.angle_gamma   90.00
#
_symmetry.space_group_name_H-M   'P 1'
#
loop_
_entity.id
_entity.type
_entity.pdbx_description
1 polymer ?
#
loop_
_entity_poly.entity_id
_entity_poly.type
_entity_poly.pdbx_seq_one_letter_code
_entity_poly.pdbx_strand_id
1 'polypeptide(L)'
;MKLIDGKSVLLGMGIGIVITSILGFIFFLGYQPQLSDGEIISRARELGMMDRFEAGGSIWRNQDGSVSFTVSEGESSSLIAERLYNAGIIDSSIEFEIMLKKADLQDAIKPGEYRIDYDDDTKTIIDKMTGQ
;
A
#
# COMPACT_ATOMS: atom_id res chain seq x y z
N MET A 1 7.51 33.98 56.34
CA MET A 1 7.56 33.23 55.07
C MET A 1 8.95 32.63 54.92
N LYS A 2 9.08 31.31 54.78
CA LYS A 2 10.39 30.69 54.51
C LYS A 2 10.77 31.02 53.06
N LEU A 3 11.87 31.73 52.86
CA LEU A 3 12.43 31.91 51.52
C LEU A 3 12.90 30.55 51.00
N ILE A 4 12.47 30.18 49.81
CA ILE A 4 12.90 28.93 49.17
C ILE A 4 14.37 29.11 48.76
N ASP A 5 15.24 28.20 49.21
CA ASP A 5 16.66 28.21 48.84
C ASP A 5 16.81 27.85 47.35
N GLY A 6 17.46 28.73 46.58
CA GLY A 6 17.67 28.55 45.14
C GLY A 6 18.40 27.24 44.80
N LYS A 7 19.23 26.72 45.71
CA LYS A 7 19.87 25.40 45.56
C LYS A 7 18.85 24.25 45.59
N SER A 8 17.84 24.36 46.45
CA SER A 8 16.77 23.36 46.57
C SER A 8 15.84 23.39 45.34
N VAL A 9 15.59 24.57 44.77
CA VAL A 9 14.83 24.71 43.51
C VAL A 9 15.59 24.08 42.34
N LEU A 10 16.89 24.36 42.24
CA LEU A 10 17.75 23.81 41.18
C LEU A 10 17.81 22.27 41.24
N LEU A 11 17.89 21.70 42.45
CA LEU A 11 17.88 20.25 42.67
C LEU A 11 16.53 19.63 42.27
N GLY A 12 15.42 20.24 42.68
CA GLY A 12 14.06 19.76 42.33
C GLY A 12 13.80 19.77 40.83
N MET A 13 14.25 20.83 40.13
CA MET A 13 14.16 20.90 38.68
C MET A 13 15.01 19.82 37.99
N GLY A 14 16.25 19.60 38.46
CA GLY A 14 17.12 18.56 37.91
C GLY A 14 16.53 17.16 38.06
N ILE A 15 16.00 16.83 39.24
CA ILE A 15 15.31 15.55 39.48
C ILE A 15 14.07 15.41 38.60
N GLY A 16 13.30 16.50 38.44
CA GLY A 16 12.14 16.53 37.55
C GLY A 16 12.49 16.22 36.10
N ILE A 17 13.56 16.82 35.57
CA ILE A 17 14.04 16.56 34.20
C ILE A 17 14.48 15.11 34.04
N VAL A 18 15.18 14.54 35.02
CA VAL A 18 15.62 13.14 34.97
C VAL A 18 14.41 12.19 34.96
N ILE A 19 13.43 12.42 35.83
CA ILE A 19 12.22 11.59 35.91
C ILE A 19 11.39 11.69 34.63
N THR A 20 11.14 12.90 34.11
CA THR A 20 10.37 13.07 32.87
C THR A 20 11.09 12.47 31.66
N SER A 21 12.42 12.56 31.60
CA SER A 21 13.21 11.93 30.53
C SER A 21 13.10 10.41 30.57
N ILE A 22 13.19 9.80 31.76
CA ILE A 22 13.05 8.34 31.92
C ILE A 22 11.63 7.90 31.53
N LEU A 23 10.60 8.61 32.00
CA LEU A 23 9.22 8.32 31.64
C LEU A 23 9.01 8.45 30.13
N GLY A 24 9.47 9.52 29.51
CA GLY A 24 9.42 9.70 28.07
C GLY A 24 10.11 8.56 27.32
N PHE A 25 11.30 8.16 27.76
CA PHE A 25 12.01 7.03 27.16
C PHE A 25 11.21 5.73 27.23
N ILE A 26 10.54 5.44 28.36
CA ILE A 26 9.70 4.24 28.51
C ILE A 26 8.44 4.32 27.65
N PHE A 27 7.73 5.45 27.65
CA PHE A 27 6.46 5.62 26.95
C PHE A 27 6.61 5.62 25.42
N PHE A 28 7.71 6.18 24.92
CA PHE A 28 7.96 6.26 23.48
C PHE A 28 8.84 5.11 22.96
N LEU A 29 9.36 4.23 23.84
CA LEU A 29 10.11 3.06 23.41
C LEU A 29 9.21 2.14 22.58
N GLY A 30 9.52 1.98 21.31
CA GLY A 30 8.78 1.09 20.41
C GLY A 30 7.43 1.62 19.95
N TYR A 31 7.07 2.88 20.23
CA TYR A 31 5.90 3.49 19.61
C TYR A 31 6.18 3.74 18.14
N GLN A 32 5.55 2.94 17.28
CA GLN A 32 5.57 3.11 15.82
C GLN A 32 4.12 3.29 15.38
N PRO A 33 3.64 4.54 15.20
CA PRO A 33 2.32 4.76 14.66
C PRO A 33 2.33 4.27 13.21
N GLN A 34 1.73 3.10 12.98
CA GLN A 34 1.51 2.57 11.64
C GLN A 34 0.18 3.11 11.15
N LEU A 35 0.23 3.99 10.16
CA LEU A 35 -0.98 4.42 9.44
C LEU A 35 -1.50 3.24 8.64
N SER A 36 -2.82 3.08 8.61
CA SER A 36 -3.45 2.14 7.69
C SER A 36 -3.36 2.64 6.25
N ASP A 37 -3.40 1.73 5.28
CA ASP A 37 -3.36 2.08 3.85
C ASP A 37 -4.50 3.04 3.46
N GLY A 38 -5.68 2.85 4.06
CA GLY A 38 -6.83 3.73 3.84
C GLY A 38 -6.59 5.16 4.33
N GLU A 39 -5.95 5.33 5.49
CA GLU A 39 -5.55 6.64 6.00
C GLU A 39 -4.47 7.28 5.10
N ILE A 40 -3.51 6.50 4.61
CA ILE A 40 -2.50 6.96 3.66
C ILE A 40 -3.15 7.43 2.37
N ILE A 41 -4.09 6.66 1.80
CA ILE A 41 -4.81 7.01 0.57
C ILE A 41 -5.65 8.29 0.77
N SER A 42 -6.38 8.39 1.88
CA SER A 42 -7.17 9.59 2.18
C SER A 42 -6.27 10.82 2.30
N ARG A 43 -5.14 10.69 3.01
CA ARG A 43 -4.18 11.78 3.20
C ARG A 43 -3.50 12.17 1.89
N ALA A 44 -3.14 11.19 1.05
CA ALA A 44 -2.60 11.44 -0.27
C ALA A 44 -3.58 12.25 -1.14
N ARG A 45 -4.85 11.87 -1.13
CA ARG A 45 -5.92 12.59 -1.84
C ARG A 45 -6.11 14.01 -1.32
N GLU A 46 -6.08 14.22 0.00
CA GLU A 46 -6.11 15.57 0.61
C GLU A 46 -4.94 16.46 0.15
N LEU A 47 -3.77 15.85 -0.06
CA LEU A 47 -2.58 16.55 -0.54
C LEU A 47 -2.59 16.80 -2.06
N GLY A 48 -3.68 16.43 -2.75
CA GLY A 48 -3.84 16.60 -4.19
C GLY A 48 -3.17 15.52 -5.03
N MET A 49 -2.74 14.39 -4.44
CA MET A 49 -2.36 13.21 -5.22
C MET A 49 -3.61 12.60 -5.85
N MET A 50 -3.56 12.36 -7.15
CA MET A 50 -4.60 11.65 -7.88
C MET A 50 -4.20 10.20 -8.04
N ASP A 51 -5.15 9.29 -7.83
CA ASP A 51 -4.90 7.88 -8.09
C ASP A 51 -4.79 7.66 -9.60
N ARG A 52 -3.78 6.90 -10.04
CA ARG A 52 -3.62 6.52 -11.44
C ARG A 52 -4.83 5.74 -11.95
N PHE A 53 -5.51 5.00 -11.08
CA PHE A 53 -6.63 4.15 -11.45
C PHE A 53 -7.96 4.91 -11.57
N GLU A 54 -8.08 6.13 -11.03
CA GLU A 54 -9.33 6.92 -11.10
C GLU A 54 -9.73 7.26 -12.56
N ALA A 55 -8.81 7.18 -13.52
CA ALA A 55 -9.08 7.46 -14.93
C ALA A 55 -9.65 6.27 -15.74
N GLY A 56 -9.56 5.04 -15.24
CA GLY A 56 -9.96 3.83 -15.96
C GLY A 56 -11.14 3.14 -15.28
N GLY A 57 -12.33 3.16 -15.90
CA GLY A 57 -13.56 2.59 -15.31
C GLY A 57 -13.55 1.08 -15.03
N SER A 58 -12.42 0.40 -15.22
CA SER A 58 -12.23 -1.03 -15.05
C SER A 58 -11.12 -1.40 -14.04
N ILE A 59 -10.55 -0.39 -13.36
CA ILE A 59 -9.52 -0.56 -12.32
C ILE A 59 -9.84 0.41 -11.17
N TRP A 60 -9.85 -0.07 -9.93
CA TRP A 60 -10.04 0.79 -8.77
C TRP A 60 -9.18 0.35 -7.58
N ARG A 61 -8.74 1.32 -6.78
CA ARG A 61 -7.99 1.07 -5.55
C ARG A 61 -8.93 0.86 -4.38
N ASN A 62 -8.67 -0.19 -3.62
CA ASN A 62 -9.38 -0.53 -2.40
C ASN A 62 -8.76 0.20 -1.19
N GLN A 63 -9.51 0.27 -0.09
CA GLN A 63 -9.06 0.95 1.14
C GLN A 63 -7.89 0.25 1.84
N ASP A 64 -7.61 -1.00 1.48
CA ASP A 64 -6.51 -1.80 2.02
C ASP A 64 -5.29 -1.81 1.10
N GLY A 65 -5.19 -0.84 0.20
CA GLY A 65 -4.04 -0.68 -0.69
C GLY A 65 -4.05 -1.57 -1.93
N SER A 66 -4.86 -2.63 -1.98
CA SER A 66 -4.98 -3.48 -3.17
C SER A 66 -5.70 -2.78 -4.33
N VAL A 67 -5.62 -3.39 -5.50
CA VAL A 67 -6.25 -2.92 -6.73
C VAL A 67 -7.20 -3.99 -7.24
N SER A 68 -8.45 -3.61 -7.47
CA SER A 68 -9.41 -4.43 -8.20
C SER A 68 -9.30 -4.16 -9.70
N PHE A 69 -9.22 -5.23 -10.47
CA PHE A 69 -9.08 -5.22 -11.93
C PHE A 69 -10.16 -6.09 -12.56
N THR A 70 -10.97 -5.51 -13.44
CA THR A 70 -12.05 -6.23 -14.12
C THR A 70 -11.63 -6.67 -15.53
N VAL A 71 -11.78 -7.96 -15.81
CA VAL A 71 -11.66 -8.57 -17.15
C VAL A 71 -13.05 -8.75 -17.74
N SER A 72 -13.23 -8.24 -18.97
CA SER A 72 -14.48 -8.42 -19.72
C SER A 72 -14.52 -9.76 -20.46
N GLU A 73 -15.72 -10.28 -20.70
CA GLU A 73 -15.89 -11.50 -21.50
C GLU A 73 -15.36 -11.30 -22.93
N GLY A 74 -14.53 -12.24 -23.40
CA GLY A 74 -13.91 -12.19 -24.72
C GLY A 74 -12.79 -11.16 -24.86
N GLU A 75 -12.34 -10.55 -23.75
CA GLU A 75 -11.18 -9.65 -23.77
C GLU A 75 -9.90 -10.41 -24.10
N SER A 76 -9.11 -9.90 -25.04
CA SER A 76 -7.87 -10.58 -25.46
C SER A 76 -6.78 -10.46 -24.40
N SER A 77 -5.94 -11.48 -24.28
CA SER A 77 -4.79 -11.47 -23.37
C SER A 77 -3.86 -10.27 -23.59
N SER A 78 -3.74 -9.80 -24.85
CA SER A 78 -2.97 -8.61 -25.19
C SER A 78 -3.56 -7.32 -24.64
N LEU A 79 -4.87 -7.14 -24.75
CA LEU A 79 -5.53 -5.95 -24.21
C LEU A 79 -5.47 -5.93 -22.67
N ILE A 80 -5.61 -7.10 -22.05
CA ILE A 80 -5.44 -7.27 -20.61
C ILE A 80 -4.01 -6.87 -20.20
N ALA A 81 -3.00 -7.39 -20.90
CA ALA A 81 -1.60 -7.06 -20.65
C ALA A 81 -1.31 -5.57 -20.81
N GLU A 82 -1.84 -4.92 -21.86
CA GLU A 82 -1.70 -3.48 -22.05
C GLU A 82 -2.35 -2.67 -20.92
N ARG A 83 -3.55 -3.05 -20.49
CA ARG A 83 -4.24 -2.38 -19.39
C ARG A 83 -3.47 -2.50 -18.08
N LEU A 84 -3.01 -3.70 -17.74
CA LEU A 84 -2.18 -3.95 -16.55
C LEU A 84 -0.88 -3.13 -16.61
N TYR A 85 -0.23 -3.06 -17.77
CA TYR A 85 1.00 -2.29 -17.96
C TYR A 85 0.78 -0.77 -17.85
N ASN A 86 -0.24 -0.24 -18.52
CA ASN A 86 -0.58 1.19 -18.47
C ASN A 86 -0.97 1.62 -17.04
N ALA A 87 -1.64 0.73 -16.32
CA ALA A 87 -1.96 0.89 -14.91
C ALA A 87 -0.71 0.79 -14.01
N GLY A 88 0.43 0.32 -14.52
CA GLY A 88 1.65 0.10 -13.74
C GLY A 88 1.54 -1.05 -12.74
N ILE A 89 0.61 -1.98 -12.99
CA ILE A 89 0.40 -3.19 -12.18
C ILE A 89 1.43 -4.26 -12.57
N ILE A 90 1.85 -4.28 -13.83
CA ILE A 90 2.94 -5.13 -14.33
C ILE A 90 4.01 -4.27 -15.00
N ASP A 91 5.25 -4.76 -14.98
CA ASP A 91 6.40 -4.05 -15.57
C ASP A 91 6.45 -4.15 -17.10
N SER A 92 5.91 -5.22 -17.69
CA SER A 92 5.95 -5.45 -19.14
C SER A 92 4.76 -6.25 -19.64
N SER A 93 4.00 -5.67 -20.57
CA SER A 93 2.94 -6.38 -21.30
C SER A 93 3.50 -7.57 -22.10
N ILE A 94 4.70 -7.42 -22.68
CA ILE A 94 5.35 -8.46 -23.47
C ILE A 94 5.73 -9.65 -22.59
N GLU A 95 6.27 -9.41 -21.39
CA GLU A 95 6.62 -10.49 -20.47
C GLU A 95 5.38 -11.29 -20.05
N PHE A 96 4.30 -10.60 -19.70
CA PHE A 96 3.02 -11.22 -19.34
C PHE A 96 2.49 -12.11 -20.47
N GLU A 97 2.48 -11.64 -21.71
CA GLU A 97 2.07 -12.43 -22.87
C GLU A 97 2.98 -13.65 -23.11
N ILE A 98 4.30 -13.48 -22.97
CA ILE A 98 5.26 -14.58 -23.12
C ILE A 98 5.02 -15.65 -22.05
N MET A 99 4.75 -15.25 -20.80
CA MET A 99 4.45 -16.19 -19.72
C MET A 99 3.17 -16.99 -20.02
N LEU A 100 2.09 -16.32 -20.42
CA LEU A 100 0.85 -16.99 -20.84
C LEU A 100 1.08 -17.95 -22.00
N LYS A 101 1.84 -17.54 -23.02
CA LYS A 101 2.15 -18.37 -24.19
C LYS A 101 2.95 -19.62 -23.83
N LYS A 102 3.96 -19.48 -22.97
CA LYS A 102 4.81 -20.59 -22.53
C LYS A 102 4.02 -21.61 -21.69
N ALA A 103 2.99 -21.16 -20.99
CA ALA A 103 2.14 -21.99 -20.15
C ALA A 103 0.86 -22.50 -20.86
N ASP A 104 0.62 -22.12 -22.12
CA ASP A 104 -0.61 -22.42 -22.87
C ASP A 104 -1.89 -21.88 -22.19
N LEU A 105 -1.78 -20.69 -21.58
CA LEU A 105 -2.83 -20.06 -20.76
C LEU A 105 -3.53 -18.87 -21.42
N GLN A 106 -3.26 -18.61 -22.70
CA GLN A 106 -3.78 -17.43 -23.42
C GLN A 106 -5.31 -17.35 -23.38
N ASP A 107 -5.98 -18.50 -23.50
CA ASP A 107 -7.43 -18.63 -23.48
C ASP A 107 -7.97 -19.08 -22.09
N ALA A 108 -7.08 -19.23 -21.10
CA ALA A 108 -7.44 -19.71 -19.77
C ALA A 108 -7.85 -18.57 -18.82
N ILE A 109 -7.65 -17.31 -19.22
CA ILE A 109 -8.05 -16.14 -18.44
C ILE A 109 -9.58 -16.09 -18.38
N LYS A 110 -10.12 -16.11 -17.16
CA LYS A 110 -11.57 -16.06 -16.96
C LYS A 110 -12.02 -14.60 -16.91
N PRO A 111 -13.24 -14.28 -17.37
CA PRO A 111 -13.84 -12.99 -17.09
C PRO A 111 -14.21 -12.87 -15.61
N GLY A 112 -14.05 -11.69 -15.03
CA GLY A 112 -14.31 -11.47 -13.61
C GLY A 112 -13.55 -10.28 -13.03
N GLU A 113 -13.77 -10.06 -11.74
CA GLU A 113 -13.00 -9.11 -10.93
C GLU A 113 -11.88 -9.84 -10.21
N TYR A 114 -10.67 -9.30 -10.34
CA TYR A 114 -9.47 -9.81 -9.71
C TYR A 114 -8.92 -8.78 -8.74
N ARG A 115 -8.62 -9.24 -7.53
CA ARG A 115 -7.92 -8.43 -6.55
C ARG A 115 -6.41 -8.68 -6.65
N ILE A 116 -5.68 -7.60 -6.85
CA ILE A 116 -4.22 -7.58 -7.02
C ILE A 116 -3.62 -6.81 -5.84
N ASP A 117 -2.79 -7.47 -5.07
CA ASP A 117 -2.08 -6.89 -3.93
C ASP A 117 -0.76 -6.26 -4.41
N TYR A 118 -0.18 -5.34 -3.61
CA TYR A 118 0.98 -4.55 -4.05
C TYR A 118 2.27 -5.36 -4.22
N ASP A 119 2.31 -6.55 -3.61
CA ASP A 119 3.43 -7.49 -3.62
C ASP A 119 3.21 -8.67 -4.58
N ASP A 120 2.08 -8.70 -5.29
CA ASP A 120 1.84 -9.68 -6.34
C ASP A 120 2.82 -9.46 -7.50
N ASP A 121 3.55 -10.51 -7.86
CA ASP A 121 4.34 -10.53 -9.08
C ASP A 121 3.50 -10.88 -10.32
N THR A 122 4.05 -10.63 -11.50
CA THR A 122 3.40 -10.93 -12.79
C THR A 122 2.88 -12.37 -12.86
N LYS A 123 3.62 -13.33 -12.29
CA LYS A 123 3.23 -14.74 -12.29
C LYS A 123 2.01 -14.97 -11.40
N THR A 124 2.02 -14.42 -10.19
CA THR A 124 0.92 -14.51 -9.22
C THR A 124 -0.36 -13.91 -9.79
N ILE A 125 -0.26 -12.81 -10.52
CA ILE A 125 -1.40 -12.21 -11.24
C ILE A 125 -1.95 -13.17 -12.30
N ILE A 126 -1.07 -13.79 -13.11
CA ILE A 126 -1.50 -14.80 -14.10
C ILE A 126 -2.20 -15.98 -13.41
N ASP A 127 -1.64 -16.49 -12.32
CA ASP A 127 -2.20 -17.61 -11.56
C ASP A 127 -3.61 -17.24 -11.02
N LYS A 128 -3.77 -16.03 -10.45
CA LYS A 128 -5.08 -15.50 -10.00
C LYS A 128 -6.10 -15.43 -11.13
N MET A 129 -5.68 -15.02 -12.33
CA MET A 129 -6.58 -14.81 -13.48
C MET A 129 -6.99 -16.10 -14.19
N THR A 130 -6.11 -17.11 -14.18
CA THR A 130 -6.31 -18.40 -14.85
C THR A 130 -6.86 -19.47 -13.90
N GLY A 131 -6.72 -19.27 -12.58
CA GLY A 131 -7.18 -20.18 -11.55
C GLY A 131 -6.24 -21.38 -11.36
N GLN A 132 -4.94 -21.17 -11.49
CA GLN A 132 -3.89 -22.14 -11.18
C GLN A 132 -3.46 -22.09 -9.72
#